data_AF-A0A2E2LA15-F1
#
_entry.id   AF-A0A2E2LA15-F1
#
_cell.length_a   1.000
_cell.length_b   1.000
_cell.length_c   1.000
_cell.angle_alpha   90.00
_cell.angle_beta   90.00
_cell.angle_gamma   90.00
#
_symmetry.space_group_name_H-M   'P 1'
#
loop_
_entity.id
_entity.type
_entity.pdbx_description
1 polymer ?
#
loop_
_entity_poly.entity_id
_entity_poly.type
_entity_poly.pdbx_seq_one_letter_code
_entity_poly.pdbx_strand_id
1 'polypeptide(L)'
;MRDIASMALTIDERRFDYLTGEEPGYGHGASIKKAGLAGFDRFALAEAIKKELAKSLLFNLRSIAGSKQVEGKRVAAPENDALMFTVQVEYPDLAGVQQRYQVGVKYNPREHRGEVITMFG
;
A
#
# COMPACT_ATOMS: atom_id res chain seq x y z
N MET A 1 -17.97 13.73 -7.87
CA MET A 1 -17.25 12.84 -6.94
C MET A 1 -16.19 12.11 -7.78
N ARG A 2 -14.91 12.12 -7.40
CA ARG A 2 -13.87 11.40 -8.16
C ARG A 2 -13.90 9.92 -7.78
N ASP A 3 -13.78 9.03 -8.76
CA ASP A 3 -13.74 7.58 -8.53
C ASP A 3 -12.40 7.18 -7.88
N ILE A 4 -12.43 6.35 -6.84
CA ILE A 4 -11.20 5.83 -6.21
C ILE A 4 -10.32 5.11 -7.24
N ALA A 5 -10.92 4.46 -8.25
CA ALA A 5 -10.15 3.79 -9.30
C ALA A 5 -9.34 4.76 -10.18
N SER A 6 -9.71 6.03 -10.24
CA SER A 6 -8.96 7.06 -10.99
C SER A 6 -7.84 7.74 -10.20
N MET A 7 -7.60 7.32 -8.95
CA MET A 7 -6.59 7.95 -8.10
C MET A 7 -5.17 7.78 -8.68
N ALA A 8 -4.31 8.76 -8.41
CA ALA A 8 -2.88 8.57 -8.65
C ALA A 8 -2.34 7.56 -7.64
N LEU A 9 -1.75 6.46 -8.12
CA LEU A 9 -1.08 5.47 -7.28
C LEU A 9 0.40 5.40 -7.63
N THR A 10 1.24 5.62 -6.63
CA THR A 10 2.70 5.54 -6.72
C THR A 10 3.23 4.87 -5.48
N ILE A 11 4.28 4.05 -5.64
CA ILE A 11 5.07 3.57 -4.51
C ILE A 11 6.36 4.40 -4.53
N ASP A 12 6.45 5.39 -3.64
CA ASP A 12 7.64 6.24 -3.56
C ASP A 12 8.86 5.47 -3.01
N GLU A 13 10.06 6.02 -3.20
CA GLU A 13 11.31 5.34 -2.84
C GLU A 13 11.42 5.06 -1.35
N ARG A 14 11.01 6.01 -0.49
CA ARG A 14 11.07 5.82 0.97
C ARG A 14 10.12 4.71 1.40
N ARG A 15 8.93 4.65 0.79
CA ARG A 15 7.96 3.60 1.04
C ARG A 15 8.47 2.26 0.55
N PHE A 16 9.11 2.22 -0.62
CA PHE A 16 9.76 1.03 -1.14
C PHE A 16 10.85 0.53 -0.18
N ASP A 17 11.77 1.40 0.23
CA ASP A 17 12.85 1.07 1.17
C ASP A 17 12.30 0.54 2.51
N TYR A 18 11.23 1.16 3.02
CA TYR A 18 10.53 0.68 4.22
C TYR A 18 9.88 -0.70 4.01
N LEU A 19 9.26 -0.93 2.85
CA LEU A 19 8.60 -2.19 2.54
C LEU A 19 9.61 -3.33 2.35
N THR A 20 10.77 -3.07 1.74
CA THR A 20 11.80 -4.08 1.45
C THR A 20 12.92 -4.15 2.49
N GLY A 21 12.98 -3.22 3.44
CA GLY A 21 14.00 -3.17 4.48
C GLY A 21 13.98 -4.41 5.39
N GLU A 22 15.14 -5.04 5.59
CA GLU A 22 15.30 -6.26 6.39
C GLU A 22 15.78 -6.00 7.84
N GLU A 23 15.90 -4.73 8.25
CA GLU A 23 16.37 -4.39 9.59
C GLU A 23 15.39 -4.92 10.67
N PRO A 24 15.87 -5.62 11.71
CA PRO A 24 15.01 -6.14 12.77
C PRO A 24 14.20 -5.04 13.46
N GLY A 25 12.86 -5.17 13.46
CA GLY A 25 11.96 -4.16 14.02
C GLY A 25 11.63 -3.01 13.07
N TYR A 26 12.15 -3.02 11.84
CA TYR A 26 11.88 -2.04 10.80
C TYR A 26 11.14 -2.68 9.62
N GLY A 27 10.07 -2.02 9.16
CA GLY A 27 9.47 -2.35 7.88
C GLY A 27 8.68 -3.67 7.79
N HIS A 28 8.44 -4.05 6.53
CA HIS A 28 7.77 -5.30 6.15
C HIS A 28 8.69 -6.25 5.38
N GLY A 29 10.00 -5.98 5.31
CA GLY A 29 10.91 -6.65 4.37
C GLY A 29 11.05 -8.15 4.59
N ALA A 30 11.05 -8.62 5.85
CA ALA A 30 11.08 -10.05 6.15
C ALA A 30 9.85 -10.79 5.56
N SER A 31 8.66 -10.18 5.66
CA SER A 31 7.43 -10.72 5.09
C SER A 31 7.43 -10.68 3.56
N ILE A 32 7.89 -9.56 2.97
CA ILE A 32 7.99 -9.39 1.52
C ILE A 32 8.99 -10.39 0.92
N LYS A 33 10.14 -10.59 1.56
CA LYS A 33 11.12 -11.60 1.15
C LYS A 33 10.58 -13.01 1.22
N LYS A 34 9.91 -13.37 2.32
CA LYS A 34 9.26 -14.68 2.47
C LYS A 34 8.19 -14.91 1.40
N ALA A 35 7.51 -13.86 0.97
CA ALA A 35 6.52 -13.88 -0.11
C ALA A 35 7.15 -13.88 -1.53
N GLY A 36 8.49 -13.93 -1.64
CA GLY A 36 9.21 -13.97 -2.91
C GLY A 36 9.24 -12.62 -3.63
N LEU A 37 9.00 -11.51 -2.94
CA LEU A 37 8.90 -10.17 -3.53
C LEU A 37 10.08 -9.25 -3.17
N ALA A 38 11.19 -9.77 -2.62
CA ALA A 38 12.32 -8.92 -2.25
C ALA A 38 12.87 -8.19 -3.49
N GLY A 39 12.72 -6.86 -3.56
CA GLY A 39 13.17 -6.06 -4.70
C GLY A 39 12.20 -6.04 -5.90
N PHE A 40 10.90 -6.19 -5.68
CA PHE A 40 9.89 -6.08 -6.74
C PHE A 40 9.96 -4.73 -7.48
N ASP A 41 9.57 -4.70 -8.76
CA ASP A 41 9.42 -3.45 -9.50
C ASP A 41 8.21 -2.65 -9.00
N ARG A 42 8.50 -1.52 -8.35
CA ARG A 42 7.51 -0.59 -7.79
C ARG A 42 6.54 -0.01 -8.81
N PHE A 43 6.97 0.22 -10.04
CA PHE A 43 6.11 0.76 -11.10
C PHE A 43 5.20 -0.33 -11.65
N ALA A 44 5.76 -1.52 -11.91
CA ALA A 44 4.98 -2.65 -12.38
C ALA A 44 3.90 -3.07 -11.35
N LEU A 45 4.24 -3.08 -10.06
CA LEU A 45 3.26 -3.37 -9.00
C LEU A 45 2.16 -2.29 -8.93
N ALA A 46 2.53 -1.01 -9.04
CA ALA A 46 1.54 0.07 -9.04
C ALA A 46 0.55 -0.07 -10.23
N GLU A 47 1.05 -0.44 -11.41
CA GLU A 47 0.20 -0.70 -12.58
C GLU A 47 -0.70 -1.94 -12.38
N ALA A 48 -0.17 -3.01 -11.77
CA ALA A 48 -0.98 -4.19 -11.43
C ALA A 48 -2.14 -3.84 -10.48
N ILE A 49 -1.89 -3.03 -9.45
CA ILE A 49 -2.93 -2.56 -8.53
C ILE A 49 -3.96 -1.71 -9.26
N LYS A 50 -3.54 -0.76 -10.11
CA LYS A 50 -4.45 0.08 -10.90
C LYS A 50 -5.34 -0.75 -11.82
N LYS A 51 -4.79 -1.80 -12.45
CA LYS A 51 -5.55 -2.72 -13.31
C LYS A 51 -6.67 -3.41 -12.54
N GLU A 52 -6.43 -3.85 -11.31
CA GLU A 52 -7.47 -4.48 -10.47
C GLU A 52 -8.48 -3.46 -9.94
N LEU A 53 -8.03 -2.24 -9.61
CA LEU A 53 -8.92 -1.15 -9.23
C LEU A 53 -9.87 -0.72 -10.36
N ALA A 54 -9.40 -0.74 -11.61
CA ALA A 54 -10.24 -0.47 -12.79
C ALA A 54 -11.37 -1.50 -12.97
N LYS A 55 -11.25 -2.68 -12.36
CA LYS A 55 -12.32 -3.69 -12.29
C LYS A 55 -13.22 -3.50 -11.05
N SER A 56 -13.06 -2.40 -10.32
CA SER A 56 -13.74 -2.09 -9.07
C SER A 56 -13.50 -3.12 -7.95
N LEU A 57 -12.37 -3.82 -7.96
CA LEU A 57 -12.02 -4.80 -6.93
C LEU A 57 -11.42 -4.10 -5.71
N LEU A 58 -12.30 -3.71 -4.78
CA LEU A 58 -11.97 -3.11 -3.49
C LEU A 58 -12.45 -4.02 -2.37
N PHE A 59 -11.55 -4.33 -1.43
CA PHE A 59 -11.87 -5.11 -0.23
C PHE A 59 -11.55 -4.30 1.03
N ASN A 60 -12.28 -4.54 2.11
CA ASN A 60 -11.99 -3.98 3.44
C ASN A 60 -11.87 -2.44 3.48
N LEU A 61 -12.72 -1.72 2.73
CA LEU A 61 -12.76 -0.26 2.77
C LEU A 61 -13.17 0.22 4.17
N ARG A 62 -12.30 1.00 4.80
CA ARG A 62 -12.51 1.57 6.14
C ARG A 62 -11.96 2.99 6.24
N SER A 63 -12.62 3.79 7.07
CA SER A 63 -12.14 5.12 7.42
C SER A 63 -11.22 5.03 8.64
N ILE A 64 -10.06 5.67 8.58
CA ILE A 64 -9.11 5.74 9.68
C ILE A 64 -8.98 7.19 10.12
N ALA A 65 -9.26 7.43 11.40
CA ALA A 65 -9.05 8.72 12.03
C ALA A 65 -7.54 9.00 12.16
N GLY A 66 -7.13 10.16 11.68
CA GLY A 66 -5.76 10.63 11.72
C GLY A 66 -5.32 10.99 13.13
N SER A 67 -4.04 10.76 13.42
CA SER A 67 -3.43 11.13 14.69
C SER A 67 -1.96 11.45 14.52
N LYS A 68 -1.41 12.27 15.41
CA LYS A 68 0.03 12.59 15.46
C LYS A 68 0.56 12.47 16.90
N GLN A 69 1.85 12.24 17.03
CA GLN A 69 2.53 12.27 18.33
C GLN A 69 2.99 13.70 18.63
N VAL A 70 2.57 14.24 19.76
CA VAL A 70 3.00 15.55 20.28
C VAL A 70 3.39 15.34 21.73
N GLU A 71 4.64 15.62 22.08
CA GLU A 71 5.17 15.46 23.44
C GLU A 71 4.90 14.06 24.03
N GLY A 72 5.03 13.01 23.20
CA GLY A 72 4.78 11.62 23.59
C GLY A 72 3.31 11.23 23.75
N LYS A 73 2.38 12.14 23.46
CA LYS A 73 0.94 11.87 23.48
C LYS A 73 0.36 11.80 22.08
N ARG A 74 -0.49 10.80 21.86
CA ARG A 74 -1.27 10.66 20.63
C ARG A 74 -2.43 11.64 20.66
N VAL A 75 -2.41 12.63 19.78
CA VAL A 75 -3.49 13.62 19.62
C VAL A 75 -4.18 13.43 18.28
N ALA A 76 -5.46 13.80 18.20
CA ALA A 76 -6.22 13.78 16.96
C ALA A 76 -5.58 14.72 15.93
N ALA A 77 -5.49 14.27 14.69
CA ALA A 77 -4.98 15.03 13.56
C ALA A 77 -5.87 14.77 12.35
N PRO A 78 -7.05 15.43 12.25
CA PRO A 78 -7.99 15.23 11.14
C PRO A 78 -7.39 15.50 9.76
N GLU A 79 -6.32 16.31 9.69
CA GLU A 79 -5.50 16.49 8.49
C GLU A 79 -4.89 15.18 7.96
N ASN A 80 -4.77 14.16 8.82
CA ASN A 80 -4.23 12.84 8.50
C ASN A 80 -5.33 11.76 8.32
N ASP A 81 -6.61 12.14 8.34
CA ASP A 81 -7.72 11.24 8.06
C ASP A 81 -7.53 10.60 6.67
N ALA A 82 -7.75 9.30 6.58
CA ALA A 82 -7.57 8.57 5.35
C ALA A 82 -8.60 7.44 5.21
N LEU A 83 -8.87 7.09 3.96
CA LEU A 83 -9.52 5.82 3.64
C LEU A 83 -8.44 4.76 3.48
N MET A 84 -8.72 3.56 3.93
CA MET A 84 -7.85 2.41 3.73
C MET A 84 -8.66 1.29 3.11
N PHE A 85 -8.08 0.59 2.15
CA PHE A 85 -8.67 -0.59 1.55
C PHE A 85 -7.56 -1.57 1.17
N THR A 86 -7.97 -2.76 0.73
CA THR A 86 -7.07 -3.78 0.20
C THR A 86 -7.48 -4.18 -1.20
N VAL A 87 -6.49 -4.49 -2.05
CA VAL A 87 -6.68 -4.99 -3.42
C VAL A 87 -5.96 -6.33 -3.52
N GLN A 88 -6.59 -7.33 -4.13
CA GLN A 88 -5.90 -8.56 -4.50
C GLN A 88 -5.29 -8.38 -5.89
N VAL A 89 -3.99 -8.60 -6.01
CA VAL A 89 -3.25 -8.49 -7.28
C VAL A 89 -2.58 -9.82 -7.60
N GLU A 90 -2.57 -10.17 -8.88
CA GLU A 90 -1.70 -11.23 -9.40
C GLU A 90 -0.41 -10.58 -9.91
N TYR A 91 0.71 -11.01 -9.35
CA TYR A 91 2.02 -10.40 -9.60
C TYR A 91 3.10 -11.49 -9.56
N PRO A 92 4.16 -11.42 -10.39
CA PRO A 92 5.22 -12.41 -10.36
C PRO A 92 6.10 -12.26 -9.11
N ASP A 93 6.47 -13.38 -8.51
CA ASP A 93 7.56 -13.44 -7.53
C ASP A 93 8.94 -13.34 -8.22
N LEU A 94 10.02 -13.41 -7.44
CA LEU A 94 11.41 -13.38 -7.91
C LEU A 94 11.78 -14.54 -8.85
N ALA A 95 11.05 -15.66 -8.81
CA ALA A 95 11.23 -16.77 -9.74
C ALA A 95 10.40 -16.58 -11.03
N GLY A 96 9.66 -15.47 -11.16
CA GLY A 96 8.78 -15.19 -12.27
C GLY A 96 7.44 -15.94 -12.19
N VAL A 97 7.15 -16.61 -11.08
CA VAL A 97 5.90 -17.35 -10.89
C VAL A 97 4.81 -16.39 -10.47
N GLN A 98 3.66 -16.42 -11.15
CA GLN A 98 2.51 -15.60 -10.77
C GLN A 98 1.96 -16.06 -9.42
N GLN A 99 1.92 -15.12 -8.47
CA GLN A 99 1.37 -15.30 -7.15
C GLN A 99 0.25 -14.30 -6.92
N ARG A 100 -0.62 -14.58 -5.94
CA ARG A 100 -1.68 -13.66 -5.53
C ARG A 100 -1.28 -12.97 -4.23
N TYR A 101 -1.29 -11.65 -4.24
CA TYR A 101 -0.96 -10.83 -3.09
C TYR A 101 -2.12 -9.95 -2.70
N GLN A 102 -2.29 -9.71 -1.40
CA GLN A 102 -3.19 -8.70 -0.88
C GLN A 102 -2.40 -7.44 -0.53
N VAL A 103 -2.71 -6.34 -1.20
CA VAL A 103 -2.02 -5.05 -1.04
C VAL A 103 -2.92 -4.10 -0.28
N GLY A 104 -2.43 -3.55 0.83
CA GLY A 104 -3.09 -2.49 1.57
C GLY A 104 -2.73 -1.12 1.01
N VAL A 105 -3.76 -0.34 0.71
CA VAL A 105 -3.62 1.01 0.16
C VAL A 105 -4.28 2.01 1.10
N LYS A 106 -3.54 3.07 1.44
CA LYS A 106 -4.05 4.27 2.08
C LYS A 106 -4.38 5.29 1.02
N TYR A 107 -5.62 5.77 1.00
CA TYR A 107 -6.12 6.75 0.06
C TYR A 107 -6.43 8.08 0.77
N ASN A 108 -5.81 9.14 0.26
CA ASN A 108 -6.08 10.51 0.68
C ASN A 108 -7.12 11.13 -0.28
N PRO A 109 -8.36 11.38 0.17
CA PRO A 109 -9.40 11.94 -0.69
C PRO A 109 -9.15 13.40 -1.09
N ARG A 110 -8.38 14.17 -0.32
CA ARG A 110 -8.08 15.58 -0.62
C ARG A 110 -7.13 15.70 -1.82
N GLU A 111 -6.10 14.87 -1.84
CA GLU A 111 -5.08 14.85 -2.90
C GLU A 111 -5.44 13.92 -4.06
N HIS A 112 -6.45 13.06 -3.87
CA HIS A 112 -6.81 12.02 -4.81
C HIS A 112 -5.63 11.06 -5.11
N ARG A 113 -4.90 10.69 -4.05
CA ARG A 113 -3.67 9.90 -4.12
C ARG A 113 -3.75 8.66 -3.23
N GLY A 114 -3.33 7.53 -3.79
CA GLY A 114 -3.12 6.28 -3.08
C GLY A 114 -1.65 6.05 -2.73
N GLU A 115 -1.41 5.45 -1.57
CA GLU A 115 -0.11 5.03 -1.08
C GLU A 115 -0.19 3.55 -0.67
N VAL A 116 0.71 2.71 -1.21
CA VAL A 116 0.82 1.32 -0.76
C VAL A 116 1.51 1.30 0.58
N ILE A 117 0.86 0.73 1.59
CA ILE A 117 1.36 0.73 2.97
C ILE A 117 1.76 -0.65 3.48
N THR A 118 1.26 -1.72 2.86
CA THR A 118 1.54 -3.10 3.27
C THR A 118 1.22 -4.08 2.14
N MET A 119 1.85 -5.25 2.17
CA MET A 119 1.61 -6.36 1.25
C MET A 119 1.63 -7.68 2.02
N PHE A 120 0.70 -8.57 1.69
CA PHE A 120 0.61 -9.92 2.21
C PHE A 120 0.63 -10.91 1.04
N GLY A 121 1.34 -12.02 1.20
CA GLY A 121 1.31 -13.18 0.31
C GLY A 121 0.72 -14.40 1.01
#